data_AF-A0AAV0MIX4-F1
#
_entry.id   AF-A0AAV0MIX4-F1
#
_cell.length_a   1.000
_cell.length_b   1.000
_cell.length_c   1.000
_cell.angle_alpha   90.00
_cell.angle_beta   90.00
_cell.angle_gamma   90.00
#
_symmetry.space_group_name_H-M   'P 1'
#
loop_
_entity.id
_entity.type
_entity.pdbx_description
1 polymer ?
#
loop_
_entity_poly.entity_id
_entity_poly.type
_entity_poly.pdbx_seq_one_letter_code
_entity_poly.pdbx_strand_id
1 'polypeptide(L)'
;MAEFLELETQDGVRMPWNVLPGTKQEASNCVVPISAIYTPIKPFPNLPVLPYAPLRCRTCCSVLNPFSIVDFAAKIWICPFCFQRNHFPPQYESISEEHLPAELFPQYTTIEYEYPGENPSSSSSSSSSSSPVFMFVVDTCIIEEEMAFLRSALSQAIDLLPDNSLVGLITFGTLVYVHELGFGQLPKTYVFKGSKDVSKEQLLEHMSFFLKKPKLPAGVIAGSRDGLSCESISRFLLPASDCGFALNSVLEELQKDPWQVPTDQRATRCTSTALSVAACLLGACVPGSGARIMAFVGGPSTEGPGAIVSKNLSEPIRSHKDLDKDSAPYYYKAVRFYEGLAKQLVHQGHVLDLFACALDQVGVAELKVSVERTGGLVVLAESFGHSVFKDSLRRVFQSGDNDLGLSAKIEDDVPYFP
;
A
#
# COMPACT_ATOMS: atom_id res chain seq x y z
N MET A 1 -9.55 34.63 8.08
CA MET A 1 -9.56 33.23 8.56
C MET A 1 -10.56 32.39 7.77
N ALA A 2 -11.79 32.87 7.53
CA ALA A 2 -12.74 32.22 6.60
C ALA A 2 -12.18 32.05 5.16
N GLU A 3 -11.53 33.09 4.63
CA GLU A 3 -10.93 33.11 3.28
C GLU A 3 -9.90 32.00 3.01
N PHE A 4 -9.12 31.58 4.01
CA PHE A 4 -8.12 30.51 3.83
C PHE A 4 -8.72 29.11 3.99
N LEU A 5 -9.82 28.99 4.74
CA LEU A 5 -10.57 27.75 4.84
C LEU A 5 -11.33 27.47 3.53
N GLU A 6 -11.72 28.52 2.80
CA GLU A 6 -12.30 28.41 1.46
C GLU A 6 -11.27 27.86 0.45
N LEU A 7 -10.01 28.31 0.50
CA LEU A 7 -8.93 27.76 -0.34
C LEU A 7 -8.65 26.27 -0.02
N GLU A 8 -8.58 25.91 1.26
CA GLU A 8 -8.43 24.50 1.66
C GLU A 8 -9.66 23.69 1.23
N THR A 9 -10.86 24.28 1.27
CA THR A 9 -12.10 23.68 0.76
C THR A 9 -12.03 23.42 -0.74
N GLN A 10 -11.48 24.35 -1.53
CA GLN A 10 -11.40 24.29 -2.98
C GLN A 10 -10.30 23.34 -3.49
N ASP A 11 -9.10 23.38 -2.92
CA ASP A 11 -7.94 22.68 -3.48
C ASP A 11 -7.34 21.60 -2.56
N GLY A 12 -7.82 21.48 -1.32
CA GLY A 12 -7.22 20.55 -0.35
C GLY A 12 -5.79 20.92 0.06
N VAL A 13 -5.40 22.18 -0.15
CA VAL A 13 -4.08 22.73 0.18
C VAL A 13 -4.21 23.72 1.33
N ARG A 14 -3.35 23.58 2.35
CA ARG A 14 -3.20 24.54 3.44
C ARG A 14 -1.74 24.96 3.58
N MET A 15 -1.49 26.26 3.50
CA MET A 15 -0.15 26.84 3.64
C MET A 15 -0.05 27.70 4.90
N PRO A 16 1.12 27.74 5.58
CA PRO A 16 1.37 28.69 6.66
C PRO A 16 1.50 30.13 6.13
N TRP A 17 1.91 30.30 4.86
CA TRP A 17 2.05 31.58 4.18
C TRP A 17 1.33 31.53 2.83
N ASN A 18 0.25 32.30 2.68
CA ASN A 18 -0.46 32.47 1.39
C ASN A 18 0.07 33.64 0.56
N VAL A 19 1.00 34.42 1.13
CA VAL A 19 1.79 35.43 0.42
C VAL A 19 3.24 35.04 0.61
N LEU A 20 3.90 34.68 -0.48
CA LEU A 20 5.29 34.22 -0.45
C LEU A 20 6.25 35.43 -0.30
N PRO A 21 7.35 35.28 0.45
CA PRO A 21 8.40 36.29 0.50
C PRO A 21 8.99 36.51 -0.90
N GLY A 22 9.21 37.77 -1.26
CA GLY A 22 9.67 38.14 -2.61
C GLY A 22 11.16 37.92 -2.83
N THR A 23 11.92 37.68 -1.75
CA THR A 23 13.36 37.42 -1.82
C THR A 23 13.78 36.25 -0.94
N LYS A 24 14.91 35.63 -1.29
CA LYS A 24 15.53 34.56 -0.49
C LYS A 24 15.90 35.03 0.93
N GLN A 25 16.26 36.31 1.09
CA GLN A 25 16.58 36.88 2.41
C GLN A 25 15.33 36.97 3.29
N GLU A 26 14.22 37.46 2.75
CA GLU A 26 12.93 37.48 3.44
C GLU A 26 12.48 36.06 3.80
N ALA A 27 12.61 35.10 2.87
CA ALA A 27 12.31 33.70 3.13
C ALA A 27 13.17 33.10 4.25
N SER A 28 14.45 33.45 4.31
CA SER A 28 15.37 33.00 5.37
C SER A 28 15.05 33.62 6.74
N ASN A 29 14.37 34.76 6.75
CA ASN A 29 13.92 35.43 7.97
C ASN A 29 12.57 34.89 8.48
N CYS A 30 11.84 34.12 7.66
CA CYS A 30 10.60 33.48 8.08
C CYS A 30 10.90 32.38 9.10
N VAL A 31 10.34 32.51 10.32
CA VAL A 31 10.49 31.51 11.40
C VAL A 31 9.82 30.18 11.01
N VAL A 32 8.70 30.24 10.29
CA VAL A 32 8.00 29.08 9.75
C VAL A 32 8.38 28.93 8.28
N PRO A 33 8.80 27.74 7.80
CA PRO A 33 9.16 27.55 6.41
C PRO A 33 7.96 27.74 5.48
N ILE A 34 8.25 28.06 4.22
CA ILE A 34 7.27 27.93 3.13
C ILE A 34 7.01 26.44 2.93
N SER A 35 5.78 26.01 3.18
CA SER A 35 5.38 24.60 3.09
C SER A 35 3.88 24.50 2.77
N ALA A 36 3.42 23.30 2.45
CA ALA A 36 2.00 23.01 2.25
C ALA A 36 1.64 21.69 2.93
N ILE A 37 0.43 21.63 3.48
CA ILE A 37 -0.25 20.38 3.78
C ILE A 37 -1.23 20.16 2.64
N TYR A 38 -1.05 19.09 1.89
CA TYR A 38 -1.84 18.78 0.70
C TYR A 38 -2.58 17.45 0.88
N THR A 39 -3.86 17.43 0.55
CA THR A 39 -4.71 16.25 0.57
C THR A 39 -5.09 15.87 -0.87
N PRO A 40 -4.28 15.04 -1.55
CA PRO A 40 -4.42 14.78 -2.98
C PRO A 40 -5.73 14.09 -3.37
N ILE A 41 -6.22 13.16 -2.54
CA ILE A 41 -7.45 12.39 -2.78
C ILE A 41 -8.59 12.95 -1.91
N LYS A 42 -8.70 14.28 -1.87
CA LYS A 42 -9.82 14.92 -1.19
C LYS A 42 -11.08 14.77 -2.07
N PRO A 43 -12.23 14.38 -1.52
CA PRO A 43 -13.45 14.28 -2.31
C PRO A 43 -13.99 15.65 -2.69
N PHE A 44 -14.29 15.82 -3.99
CA PHE A 44 -14.92 17.03 -4.54
C PHE A 44 -16.18 16.66 -5.32
N PRO A 45 -17.33 16.44 -4.65
CA PRO A 45 -18.53 15.88 -5.28
C PRO A 45 -19.15 16.77 -6.37
N ASN A 46 -18.78 18.05 -6.41
CA ASN A 46 -19.28 19.01 -7.39
C ASN A 46 -18.33 19.21 -8.60
N LEU A 47 -17.16 18.55 -8.62
CA LEU A 47 -16.21 18.65 -9.72
C LEU A 47 -16.36 17.45 -10.67
N PRO A 48 -16.39 17.68 -11.99
CA PRO A 48 -16.45 16.61 -12.96
C PRO A 48 -15.10 15.90 -13.09
N VAL A 49 -15.13 14.56 -13.21
CA VAL A 49 -14.01 13.78 -13.70
C VAL A 49 -13.97 13.90 -15.23
N LEU A 50 -12.83 14.28 -15.78
CA LEU A 50 -12.67 14.53 -17.21
C LEU A 50 -12.32 13.21 -17.93
N PRO A 51 -13.14 12.73 -18.88
CA PRO A 51 -12.99 11.40 -19.50
C PRO A 51 -11.93 11.38 -20.62
N TYR A 52 -10.81 12.07 -20.41
CA TYR A 52 -9.71 12.19 -21.34
C TYR A 52 -8.39 12.42 -20.63
N ALA A 53 -7.28 12.16 -21.33
CA ALA A 53 -5.95 12.39 -20.80
C ALA A 53 -5.64 13.89 -20.66
N PRO A 54 -4.87 14.30 -19.63
CA PRO A 54 -4.46 15.69 -19.44
C PRO A 54 -3.58 16.19 -20.59
N LEU A 55 -3.82 17.42 -21.06
CA LEU A 55 -2.95 18.07 -22.04
C LEU A 55 -1.66 18.54 -21.35
N ARG A 56 -0.50 18.03 -21.79
CA ARG A 56 0.80 18.32 -21.17
C ARG A 56 1.65 19.28 -22.01
N CYS A 57 2.44 20.09 -21.33
CA CYS A 57 3.46 20.92 -21.96
C CYS A 57 4.55 20.04 -22.58
N ARG A 58 4.94 20.33 -23.82
CA ARG A 58 5.94 19.55 -24.56
C ARG A 58 7.36 19.59 -23.99
N THR A 59 7.65 20.57 -23.14
CA THR A 59 9.00 20.81 -22.59
C THR A 59 9.11 20.34 -21.15
N CYS A 60 8.21 20.81 -20.28
CA CYS A 60 8.27 20.55 -18.83
C CYS A 60 7.24 19.54 -18.34
N CYS A 61 6.39 18.98 -19.22
CA CYS A 61 5.36 17.99 -18.89
C CYS A 61 4.23 18.46 -17.94
N SER A 62 4.26 19.70 -17.45
CA SER A 62 3.17 20.28 -16.65
C SER A 62 1.85 20.29 -17.41
N VAL A 63 0.74 20.15 -16.68
CA VAL A 63 -0.61 20.02 -17.23
C VAL A 63 -1.21 21.40 -17.55
N LEU A 64 -2.00 21.48 -18.62
CA LEU A 64 -2.85 22.64 -18.93
C LEU A 64 -3.73 22.95 -17.73
N ASN A 65 -3.76 24.21 -17.31
CA ASN A 65 -4.48 24.63 -16.11
C ASN A 65 -4.97 26.08 -16.28
N PRO A 66 -5.85 26.58 -15.39
CA PRO A 66 -6.48 27.90 -15.54
C PRO A 66 -5.51 29.09 -15.56
N PHE A 67 -4.26 28.91 -15.14
CA PHE A 67 -3.23 29.95 -15.17
C PHE A 67 -2.46 30.01 -16.50
N SER A 68 -2.81 29.15 -17.47
CA SER A 68 -2.21 29.15 -18.79
C SER A 68 -2.76 30.29 -19.65
N ILE A 69 -1.89 31.00 -20.38
CA ILE A 69 -2.34 32.06 -21.30
C ILE A 69 -2.73 31.41 -22.62
N VAL A 70 -3.95 31.67 -23.10
CA VAL A 70 -4.48 31.09 -24.33
C VAL A 70 -4.59 32.15 -25.43
N ASP A 71 -4.10 31.81 -26.62
CA ASP A 71 -4.37 32.54 -27.86
C ASP A 71 -5.32 31.69 -28.72
N PHE A 72 -6.60 32.09 -28.71
CA PHE A 72 -7.66 31.39 -29.44
C PHE A 72 -7.53 31.53 -30.96
N ALA A 73 -6.89 32.60 -31.46
CA ALA A 73 -6.74 32.82 -32.89
C ALA A 73 -5.65 31.91 -33.46
N ALA A 74 -4.50 31.83 -32.77
CA ALA A 74 -3.40 30.95 -33.16
C ALA A 74 -3.57 29.50 -32.67
N LYS A 75 -4.58 29.23 -31.83
CA LYS A 75 -4.84 27.92 -31.21
C LYS A 75 -3.60 27.40 -30.47
N ILE A 76 -3.03 28.27 -29.64
CA ILE A 76 -1.89 27.94 -28.78
C ILE A 76 -2.17 28.29 -27.31
N TRP A 77 -1.47 27.62 -26.41
CA TRP A 77 -1.41 27.98 -25.00
C TRP A 77 0.04 28.12 -24.53
N ILE A 78 0.26 29.00 -23.57
CA ILE A 78 1.57 29.29 -22.97
C ILE A 78 1.58 28.69 -21.57
N CYS A 79 2.51 27.76 -21.35
CA CYS A 79 2.69 27.11 -20.05
C CYS A 79 3.11 28.14 -18.98
N PRO A 80 2.45 28.20 -17.81
CA PRO A 80 2.78 29.17 -16.77
C PRO A 80 4.12 28.89 -16.07
N PHE A 81 4.66 27.67 -16.19
CA PHE A 81 5.91 27.27 -15.53
C PHE A 81 7.15 27.56 -16.37
N CYS A 82 7.16 27.12 -17.64
CA CYS A 82 8.33 27.25 -18.52
C CYS A 82 8.14 28.25 -19.68
N PHE A 83 6.97 28.91 -19.76
CA PHE A 83 6.61 29.85 -20.83
C PHE A 83 6.66 29.27 -22.26
N GLN A 84 6.70 27.94 -22.39
CA GLN A 84 6.65 27.26 -23.67
C GLN A 84 5.30 27.49 -24.34
N ARG A 85 5.32 27.90 -25.61
CA ARG A 85 4.16 27.89 -26.50
C ARG A 85 3.88 26.47 -26.97
N ASN A 86 2.67 25.99 -26.75
CA ASN A 86 2.20 24.66 -27.13
C ASN A 86 0.99 24.82 -28.06
N HIS A 87 0.90 24.03 -29.13
CA HIS A 87 -0.29 23.98 -29.97
C HIS A 87 -1.35 23.11 -29.32
N PHE A 88 -2.62 23.53 -29.43
CA PHE A 88 -3.73 22.66 -29.07
C PHE A 88 -3.82 21.47 -30.04
N PRO A 89 -4.17 20.26 -29.55
CA PRO A 89 -4.42 19.12 -30.42
C PRO A 89 -5.75 19.30 -31.20
N PRO A 90 -6.00 18.52 -32.26
CA PRO A 90 -7.21 18.66 -33.09
C PRO A 90 -8.54 18.59 -32.32
N GLN A 91 -8.58 17.88 -31.19
CA GLN A 91 -9.77 17.77 -30.33
C GLN A 91 -10.21 19.11 -29.73
N TYR A 92 -9.31 20.11 -29.69
CA TYR A 92 -9.53 21.44 -29.15
C TYR A 92 -9.72 22.48 -30.27
N GLU A 93 -9.97 22.04 -31.51
CA GLU A 93 -10.10 22.94 -32.68
C GLU A 93 -11.18 24.01 -32.47
N SER A 94 -12.29 23.67 -31.82
CA SER A 94 -13.40 24.57 -31.53
C SER A 94 -13.16 25.54 -30.36
N ILE A 95 -11.99 25.52 -29.71
CA ILE A 95 -11.74 26.34 -28.52
C ILE A 95 -11.94 27.84 -28.79
N SER A 96 -12.72 28.49 -27.93
CA SER A 96 -12.96 29.94 -27.95
C SER A 96 -13.22 30.45 -26.53
N GLU A 97 -13.35 31.76 -26.35
CA GLU A 97 -13.75 32.35 -25.05
C GLU A 97 -15.10 31.82 -24.55
N GLU A 98 -16.03 31.51 -25.47
CA GLU A 98 -17.35 30.94 -25.16
C GLU A 98 -17.33 29.40 -25.03
N HIS A 99 -16.30 28.74 -25.57
CA HIS A 99 -16.16 27.28 -25.58
C HIS A 99 -14.82 26.86 -24.96
N LEU A 100 -14.70 27.09 -23.64
CA LEU A 100 -13.54 26.69 -22.87
C LEU A 100 -13.60 25.20 -22.47
N PRO A 101 -12.48 24.46 -22.57
CA PRO A 101 -12.34 23.16 -21.95
C PRO A 101 -12.35 23.30 -20.41
N ALA A 102 -12.70 22.22 -19.71
CA ALA A 102 -12.98 22.27 -18.29
C ALA A 102 -11.79 22.75 -17.47
N GLU A 103 -10.59 22.25 -17.78
CA GLU A 103 -9.32 22.60 -17.12
C GLU A 103 -8.88 24.06 -17.27
N LEU A 104 -9.60 24.87 -18.06
CA LEU A 104 -9.36 26.31 -18.19
C LEU A 104 -10.38 27.17 -17.45
N PHE A 105 -11.43 26.58 -16.85
CA PHE A 105 -12.32 27.36 -15.99
C PHE A 105 -11.55 27.83 -14.75
N PRO A 106 -11.61 29.13 -14.38
CA PRO A 106 -10.89 29.66 -13.22
C PRO A 106 -11.22 28.97 -11.88
N GLN A 107 -12.36 28.28 -11.81
CA GLN A 107 -12.84 27.59 -10.61
C GLN A 107 -12.33 26.14 -10.53
N TYR A 108 -11.79 25.60 -11.62
CA TYR A 108 -11.31 24.22 -11.75
C TYR A 108 -9.78 24.19 -11.62
N THR A 109 -9.29 24.71 -10.49
CA THR A 109 -7.87 24.67 -10.10
C THR A 109 -7.42 23.30 -9.64
N THR A 110 -8.37 22.50 -9.16
CA THR A 110 -8.23 21.06 -8.87
C THR A 110 -9.19 20.31 -9.78
N ILE A 111 -8.71 19.27 -10.46
CA ILE A 111 -9.49 18.45 -11.40
C ILE A 111 -8.94 17.03 -11.43
N GLU A 112 -9.81 16.08 -11.74
CA GLU A 112 -9.46 14.67 -11.92
C GLU A 112 -9.63 14.29 -13.39
N TYR A 113 -8.68 13.51 -13.90
CA TYR A 113 -8.70 12.99 -15.27
C TYR A 113 -8.84 11.47 -15.23
N GLU A 114 -9.72 10.94 -16.06
CA GLU A 114 -9.84 9.52 -16.33
C GLU A 114 -9.21 9.22 -17.69
N TYR A 115 -8.29 8.26 -17.75
CA TYR A 115 -7.59 7.94 -18.98
C TYR A 115 -8.49 7.10 -19.91
N PRO A 116 -8.79 7.55 -21.14
CA PRO A 116 -9.66 6.84 -22.08
C PRO A 116 -8.86 5.70 -22.73
N GLY A 117 -8.60 4.66 -21.95
CA GLY A 117 -8.00 3.39 -22.37
C GLY A 117 -8.71 2.17 -21.74
N GLU A 118 -9.61 2.40 -20.80
CA GLU A 118 -10.34 1.35 -20.09
C GLU A 118 -11.78 1.27 -20.63
N ASN A 119 -11.97 0.56 -21.75
CA ASN A 119 -13.31 0.17 -22.18
C ASN A 119 -13.94 -0.72 -21.09
N PRO A 120 -15.15 -0.42 -20.57
CA PRO A 120 -15.86 -1.31 -19.65
C PRO A 120 -16.31 -2.64 -20.31
N SER A 121 -16.15 -2.75 -21.63
CA SER A 121 -16.71 -3.82 -22.47
C SER A 121 -15.68 -4.67 -23.23
N SER A 122 -14.38 -4.45 -23.04
CA SER A 122 -13.34 -5.33 -23.62
C SER A 122 -12.71 -6.21 -22.54
N SER A 123 -13.28 -7.40 -22.37
CA SER A 123 -12.78 -8.52 -21.53
C SER A 123 -11.48 -9.16 -22.05
N SER A 124 -10.61 -8.39 -22.71
CA SER A 124 -9.35 -8.89 -23.25
C SER A 124 -8.27 -7.80 -23.32
N SER A 125 -7.48 -7.75 -22.26
CA SER A 125 -6.03 -7.47 -22.26
C SER A 125 -5.55 -6.23 -23.03
N SER A 126 -5.33 -5.11 -22.31
CA SER A 126 -4.05 -4.34 -22.28
C SER A 126 -4.16 -2.90 -21.76
N SER A 127 -4.98 -2.66 -20.73
CA SER A 127 -4.55 -1.93 -19.51
C SER A 127 -5.54 -2.34 -18.42
N SER A 128 -5.09 -3.28 -17.58
CA SER A 128 -5.91 -3.88 -16.53
C SER A 128 -6.19 -2.83 -15.46
N SER A 129 -7.46 -2.53 -15.19
CA SER A 129 -7.87 -2.19 -13.83
C SER A 129 -7.37 -3.35 -12.96
N SER A 130 -6.21 -3.15 -12.32
CA SER A 130 -5.53 -4.24 -11.63
C SER A 130 -6.39 -4.59 -10.44
N SER A 131 -7.01 -5.76 -10.45
CA SER A 131 -7.77 -6.27 -9.31
C SER A 131 -7.00 -6.00 -8.01
N PRO A 132 -7.64 -5.36 -7.01
CA PRO A 132 -6.97 -5.07 -5.75
C PRO A 132 -6.49 -6.38 -5.11
N VAL A 133 -5.28 -6.39 -4.57
CA VAL A 133 -4.68 -7.60 -3.99
C VAL A 133 -4.58 -7.46 -2.48
N PHE A 134 -5.12 -8.43 -1.74
CA PHE A 134 -5.09 -8.49 -0.28
C PHE A 134 -4.36 -9.76 0.18
N MET A 135 -3.28 -9.58 0.92
CA MET A 135 -2.52 -10.68 1.54
C MET A 135 -2.74 -10.65 3.04
N PHE A 136 -3.54 -11.58 3.56
CA PHE A 136 -3.76 -11.74 5.00
C PHE A 136 -2.57 -12.48 5.62
N VAL A 137 -1.91 -11.86 6.59
CA VAL A 137 -0.77 -12.44 7.31
C VAL A 137 -1.13 -12.58 8.78
N VAL A 138 -1.46 -13.80 9.21
CA VAL A 138 -2.16 -14.07 10.47
C VAL A 138 -1.25 -14.77 11.48
N ASP A 139 -1.05 -14.15 12.64
CA ASP A 139 -0.36 -14.73 13.77
C ASP A 139 -1.19 -15.80 14.48
N THR A 140 -0.62 -16.99 14.66
CA THR A 140 -1.24 -18.11 15.39
C THR A 140 -0.71 -18.26 16.81
N CYS A 141 0.25 -17.45 17.25
CA CYS A 141 0.78 -17.44 18.61
C CYS A 141 -0.09 -16.64 19.60
N ILE A 142 -1.42 -16.74 19.49
CA ILE A 142 -2.42 -16.11 20.36
C ILE A 142 -3.22 -17.15 21.13
N ILE A 143 -3.95 -16.70 22.16
CA ILE A 143 -4.86 -17.58 22.91
C ILE A 143 -6.10 -17.91 22.08
N GLU A 144 -6.75 -19.03 22.39
CA GLU A 144 -7.87 -19.55 21.59
C GLU A 144 -9.07 -18.60 21.51
N GLU A 145 -9.33 -17.85 22.59
CA GLU A 145 -10.39 -16.83 22.62
C GLU A 145 -10.12 -15.69 21.61
N GLU A 146 -8.88 -15.17 21.60
CA GLU A 146 -8.44 -14.17 20.64
C GLU A 146 -8.46 -14.71 19.20
N MET A 147 -8.08 -15.99 19.02
CA MET A 147 -8.17 -16.66 17.73
C MET A 147 -9.63 -16.73 17.22
N ALA A 148 -10.58 -17.02 18.10
CA ALA A 148 -12.00 -17.04 17.74
C ALA A 148 -12.50 -15.64 17.29
N PHE A 149 -12.11 -14.58 18.00
CA PHE A 149 -12.45 -13.21 17.60
C PHE A 149 -11.82 -12.83 16.26
N LEU A 150 -10.54 -13.18 16.06
CA LEU A 150 -9.82 -12.89 14.83
C LEU A 150 -10.44 -13.63 13.64
N ARG A 151 -10.73 -14.94 13.77
CA ARG A 151 -11.43 -15.73 12.74
C ARG A 151 -12.74 -15.07 12.32
N SER A 152 -13.59 -14.71 13.29
CA SER A 152 -14.87 -14.06 13.01
C SER A 152 -14.71 -12.71 12.30
N ALA A 153 -13.70 -11.92 12.67
CA ALA A 153 -13.43 -10.63 12.04
C ALA A 153 -12.87 -10.78 10.62
N LEU A 154 -12.00 -11.78 10.38
CA LEU A 154 -11.46 -12.08 9.07
C LEU A 154 -12.54 -12.59 8.10
N SER A 155 -13.42 -13.49 8.55
CA SER A 155 -14.55 -13.93 7.73
C SER A 155 -15.45 -12.75 7.32
N GLN A 156 -15.78 -11.86 8.27
CA GLN A 156 -16.53 -10.64 7.95
C GLN A 156 -15.79 -9.71 6.98
N ALA A 157 -14.47 -9.60 7.10
CA ALA A 157 -13.65 -8.79 6.19
C ALA A 157 -13.66 -9.35 4.77
N ILE A 158 -13.58 -10.68 4.63
CA ILE A 158 -13.61 -11.36 3.33
C ILE A 158 -14.95 -11.16 2.62
N ASP A 159 -16.06 -11.20 3.36
CA ASP A 159 -17.40 -10.95 2.82
C ASP A 159 -17.61 -9.51 2.31
N LEU A 160 -16.73 -8.57 2.70
CA LEU A 160 -16.76 -7.18 2.27
C LEU A 160 -15.82 -6.90 1.08
N LEU A 161 -15.00 -7.87 0.66
CA LEU A 161 -14.11 -7.69 -0.47
C LEU A 161 -14.88 -7.63 -1.79
N PRO A 162 -14.48 -6.76 -2.74
CA PRO A 162 -14.96 -6.84 -4.10
C PRO A 162 -14.66 -8.21 -4.72
N ASP A 163 -15.61 -8.79 -5.47
CA ASP A 163 -15.52 -10.15 -6.03
C ASP A 163 -14.23 -10.41 -6.83
N ASN A 164 -13.77 -9.40 -7.57
CA ASN A 164 -12.58 -9.49 -8.43
C ASN A 164 -11.26 -9.30 -7.67
N SER A 165 -11.28 -9.00 -6.36
CA SER A 165 -10.08 -8.79 -5.55
C SER A 165 -9.29 -10.08 -5.41
N LEU A 166 -7.99 -10.04 -5.62
CA LEU A 166 -7.13 -11.20 -5.41
C LEU A 166 -6.80 -11.35 -3.93
N VAL A 167 -7.01 -12.53 -3.37
CA VAL A 167 -6.79 -12.84 -1.96
C VAL A 167 -5.73 -13.92 -1.80
N GLY A 168 -4.82 -13.70 -0.87
CA GLY A 168 -3.84 -14.68 -0.39
C GLY A 168 -3.83 -14.78 1.13
N LEU A 169 -3.39 -15.93 1.64
CA LEU A 169 -3.31 -16.20 3.07
C LEU A 169 -1.94 -16.76 3.46
N ILE A 170 -1.33 -16.14 4.46
CA ILE A 170 -0.16 -16.62 5.18
C ILE A 170 -0.52 -16.70 6.66
N THR A 171 -0.25 -17.83 7.30
CA THR A 171 -0.35 -17.95 8.75
C THR A 171 1.05 -18.16 9.32
N PHE A 172 1.31 -17.71 10.54
CA PHE A 172 2.65 -17.86 11.12
C PHE A 172 2.61 -17.97 12.63
N GLY A 173 3.60 -18.68 13.16
CA GLY A 173 3.90 -18.77 14.58
C GLY A 173 5.39 -19.02 14.74
N THR A 174 5.75 -20.25 15.12
CA THR A 174 7.15 -20.72 15.08
C THR A 174 7.66 -20.88 13.63
N LEU A 175 6.76 -21.26 12.72
CA LEU A 175 7.03 -21.42 11.29
C LEU A 175 6.12 -20.49 10.48
N VAL A 176 6.46 -20.26 9.23
CA VAL A 176 5.63 -19.50 8.27
C VAL A 176 4.96 -20.48 7.32
N TYR A 177 3.65 -20.34 7.15
CA TYR A 177 2.80 -21.21 6.36
C TYR A 177 2.15 -20.41 5.24
N VAL A 178 2.50 -20.70 4.00
CA VAL A 178 1.91 -20.07 2.80
C VAL A 178 0.85 -21.00 2.22
N HIS A 179 -0.41 -20.57 2.21
CA HIS A 179 -1.54 -21.41 1.83
C HIS A 179 -1.81 -21.35 0.32
N GLU A 180 -1.95 -22.52 -0.30
CA GLU A 180 -2.33 -22.66 -1.71
C GLU A 180 -3.86 -22.77 -1.81
N LEU A 181 -4.52 -21.63 -2.05
CA LEU A 181 -5.99 -21.56 -2.13
C LEU A 181 -6.53 -22.14 -3.46
N GLY A 182 -5.71 -22.20 -4.51
CA GLY A 182 -6.05 -22.71 -5.85
C GLY A 182 -6.45 -24.17 -5.93
N PHE A 183 -6.22 -24.95 -4.87
CA PHE A 183 -6.49 -26.38 -4.85
C PHE A 183 -7.58 -26.74 -3.84
N GLY A 184 -8.82 -26.31 -4.10
CA GLY A 184 -9.96 -26.49 -3.17
C GLY A 184 -10.33 -27.94 -2.80
N GLN A 185 -9.76 -28.95 -3.46
CA GLN A 185 -9.99 -30.37 -3.11
C GLN A 185 -9.19 -30.81 -1.88
N LEU A 186 -8.04 -30.19 -1.61
CA LEU A 186 -7.18 -30.53 -0.48
C LEU A 186 -6.37 -29.31 -0.04
N PRO A 187 -6.38 -28.94 1.26
CA PRO A 187 -5.54 -27.86 1.74
C PRO A 187 -4.07 -28.21 1.54
N LYS A 188 -3.34 -27.35 0.83
CA LYS A 188 -1.89 -27.45 0.63
C LYS A 188 -1.22 -26.20 1.18
N THR A 189 -0.12 -26.40 1.90
CA THR A 189 0.59 -25.32 2.57
C THR A 189 2.09 -25.51 2.43
N TYR A 190 2.81 -24.45 2.09
CA TYR A 190 4.27 -24.43 2.02
C TYR A 190 4.82 -23.88 3.34
N VAL A 191 5.75 -24.61 3.94
CA VAL A 191 6.27 -24.30 5.29
C VAL A 191 7.70 -23.81 5.22
N PHE A 192 7.95 -22.63 5.78
CA PHE A 192 9.27 -22.01 5.87
C PHE A 192 9.70 -21.87 7.33
N LYS A 193 11.01 -21.99 7.56
CA LYS A 193 11.58 -21.87 8.90
C LYS A 193 11.58 -20.41 9.34
N GLY A 194 10.89 -20.10 10.43
CA GLY A 194 10.78 -18.73 10.97
C GLY A 194 12.11 -18.09 11.37
N SER A 195 13.11 -18.90 11.73
CA SER A 195 14.42 -18.42 12.20
C SER A 195 15.35 -17.90 11.10
N LYS A 196 15.03 -18.10 9.81
CA LYS A 196 15.88 -17.72 8.68
C LYS A 196 15.08 -16.88 7.70
N ASP A 197 15.70 -15.83 7.19
CA ASP A 197 15.13 -15.07 6.09
C ASP A 197 15.16 -15.91 4.81
N VAL A 198 14.18 -15.71 3.94
CA VAL A 198 13.98 -16.49 2.69
C VAL A 198 14.06 -15.52 1.52
N SER A 199 15.04 -15.71 0.62
CA SER A 199 15.16 -14.84 -0.55
C SER A 199 14.03 -15.09 -1.55
N LYS A 200 13.76 -14.11 -2.43
CA LYS A 200 12.77 -14.24 -3.51
C LYS A 200 13.04 -15.48 -4.37
N GLU A 201 14.29 -15.74 -4.72
CA GLU A 201 14.69 -16.87 -5.56
C GLU A 201 14.44 -18.21 -4.86
N GLN A 202 14.82 -18.32 -3.59
CA GLN A 202 14.59 -19.52 -2.77
C GLN A 202 13.10 -19.78 -2.59
N LEU A 203 12.31 -18.73 -2.36
CA LEU A 203 10.86 -18.81 -2.24
C LEU A 203 10.23 -19.38 -3.51
N LEU A 204 10.57 -18.81 -4.66
CA LEU A 204 10.02 -19.23 -5.95
C LEU A 204 10.45 -20.64 -6.35
N GLU A 205 11.68 -21.03 -6.03
CA GLU A 205 12.18 -22.40 -6.22
C GLU A 205 11.40 -23.40 -5.36
N HIS A 206 11.29 -23.15 -4.05
CA HIS A 206 10.58 -24.04 -3.12
C HIS A 206 9.07 -24.14 -3.44
N MET A 207 8.45 -23.05 -3.89
CA MET A 207 7.04 -23.01 -4.30
C MET A 207 6.82 -23.44 -5.76
N SER A 208 7.88 -23.94 -6.42
CA SER A 208 7.81 -24.57 -7.73
C SER A 208 7.27 -23.66 -8.85
N PHE A 209 7.52 -22.35 -8.75
CA PHE A 209 7.09 -21.39 -9.78
C PHE A 209 7.79 -21.58 -11.14
N PHE A 210 8.95 -22.25 -11.17
CA PHE A 210 9.76 -22.44 -12.38
C PHE A 210 9.82 -23.89 -12.90
N LEU A 211 8.90 -24.77 -12.50
CA LEU A 211 8.89 -26.18 -12.93
C LEU A 211 8.86 -26.36 -14.46
N LYS A 212 8.29 -25.39 -15.19
CA LYS A 212 8.36 -25.32 -16.65
C LYS A 212 9.16 -24.07 -17.04
N LYS A 213 10.49 -24.16 -17.10
CA LYS A 213 11.30 -23.09 -17.70
C LYS A 213 10.84 -22.89 -19.14
N PRO A 214 10.22 -21.77 -19.52
CA PRO A 214 9.99 -21.50 -20.93
C PRO A 214 11.37 -21.33 -21.57
N LYS A 215 11.69 -22.10 -22.62
CA LYS A 215 12.80 -21.74 -23.49
C LYS A 215 12.43 -20.43 -24.17
N LEU A 216 12.85 -19.29 -23.61
CA LEU A 216 12.70 -18.01 -24.28
C LEU A 216 13.51 -18.06 -25.59
N PRO A 217 12.92 -17.75 -26.76
CA PRO A 217 13.67 -17.55 -27.98
C PRO A 217 14.71 -16.46 -27.76
N ALA A 218 15.95 -16.68 -28.19
CA ALA A 218 17.01 -15.68 -28.10
C ALA A 218 16.56 -14.38 -28.79
N GLY A 219 16.53 -13.27 -28.04
CA GLY A 219 16.24 -11.94 -28.58
C GLY A 219 14.98 -11.23 -28.06
N VAL A 220 14.16 -11.86 -27.20
CA VAL A 220 13.00 -11.18 -26.57
C VAL A 220 13.43 -10.55 -25.24
N ILE A 221 13.30 -9.23 -25.12
CA ILE A 221 13.51 -8.49 -23.86
C ILE A 221 12.36 -8.85 -22.92
N ALA A 222 12.69 -9.41 -21.75
CA ALA A 222 11.70 -9.82 -20.75
C ALA A 222 10.92 -8.60 -20.22
N GLY A 223 9.58 -8.73 -20.15
CA GLY A 223 8.72 -7.76 -19.48
C GLY A 223 8.71 -7.94 -17.95
N SER A 224 8.09 -7.00 -17.24
CA SER A 224 8.03 -6.87 -15.76
C SER A 224 7.52 -8.10 -14.97
N ARG A 225 7.01 -9.14 -15.63
CA ARG A 225 6.60 -10.42 -15.04
C ARG A 225 7.59 -11.48 -15.48
N ASP A 226 8.63 -11.70 -14.70
CA ASP A 226 9.73 -12.64 -14.96
C ASP A 226 9.24 -14.09 -15.15
N GLY A 227 8.74 -14.46 -16.34
CA GLY A 227 8.48 -15.84 -16.75
C GLY A 227 7.48 -16.64 -15.91
N LEU A 228 6.78 -16.03 -14.95
CA LEU A 228 5.76 -16.66 -14.13
C LEU A 228 4.46 -16.78 -14.92
N SER A 229 3.88 -17.98 -14.95
CA SER A 229 2.59 -18.19 -15.62
C SER A 229 1.43 -17.71 -14.75
N CYS A 230 0.33 -17.27 -15.37
CA CYS A 230 -0.88 -16.90 -14.64
C CYS A 230 -1.38 -18.06 -13.77
N GLU A 231 -1.24 -19.31 -14.22
CA GLU A 231 -1.63 -20.47 -13.41
C GLU A 231 -0.74 -20.63 -12.16
N SER A 232 0.52 -20.22 -12.23
CA SER A 232 1.44 -20.32 -11.09
C SER A 232 1.07 -19.32 -10.00
N ILE A 233 0.59 -18.14 -10.39
CA ILE A 233 0.13 -17.07 -9.50
C ILE A 233 -1.24 -17.43 -8.91
N SER A 234 -2.17 -17.92 -9.74
CA SER A 234 -3.53 -18.28 -9.33
C SER A 234 -3.61 -19.43 -8.31
N ARG A 235 -2.49 -20.11 -8.04
CA ARG A 235 -2.38 -21.06 -6.93
C ARG A 235 -2.47 -20.39 -5.56
N PHE A 236 -1.92 -19.19 -5.43
CA PHE A 236 -1.77 -18.49 -4.16
C PHE A 236 -2.61 -17.22 -4.05
N LEU A 237 -2.93 -16.59 -5.18
CA LEU A 237 -3.73 -15.38 -5.27
C LEU A 237 -4.95 -15.66 -6.16
N LEU A 238 -6.14 -15.70 -5.57
CA LEU A 238 -7.39 -15.99 -6.28
C LEU A 238 -8.39 -14.85 -6.12
N PRO A 239 -9.29 -14.63 -7.10
CA PRO A 239 -10.46 -13.78 -6.90
C PRO A 239 -11.23 -14.19 -5.65
N ALA A 240 -11.72 -13.22 -4.87
CA ALA A 240 -12.51 -13.44 -3.67
C ALA A 240 -13.74 -14.33 -3.95
N SER A 241 -14.36 -14.16 -5.12
CA SER A 241 -15.48 -15.00 -5.62
C SER A 241 -15.12 -16.47 -5.74
N ASP A 242 -13.85 -16.79 -6.03
CA ASP A 242 -13.40 -18.13 -6.39
C ASP A 242 -12.81 -18.88 -5.19
N CYS A 243 -12.26 -18.15 -4.21
CA CYS A 243 -11.62 -18.73 -3.03
C CYS A 243 -12.48 -18.69 -1.76
N GLY A 244 -13.67 -18.08 -1.79
CA GLY A 244 -14.49 -17.85 -0.59
C GLY A 244 -14.71 -19.10 0.27
N PHE A 245 -15.03 -20.25 -0.34
CA PHE A 245 -15.19 -21.51 0.40
C PHE A 245 -13.86 -22.01 0.98
N ALA A 246 -12.82 -22.14 0.15
CA ALA A 246 -11.53 -22.67 0.59
C ALA A 246 -10.89 -21.80 1.69
N LEU A 247 -10.99 -20.48 1.56
CA LEU A 247 -10.47 -19.53 2.53
C LEU A 247 -11.24 -19.61 3.86
N ASN A 248 -12.57 -19.64 3.83
CA ASN A 248 -13.38 -19.79 5.04
C ASN A 248 -13.13 -21.15 5.73
N SER A 249 -12.98 -22.25 4.98
CA SER A 249 -12.61 -23.54 5.58
C SER A 249 -11.26 -23.48 6.32
N VAL A 250 -10.24 -22.86 5.72
CA VAL A 250 -8.93 -22.69 6.38
C VAL A 250 -9.04 -21.79 7.61
N LEU A 251 -9.85 -20.73 7.54
CA LEU A 251 -10.06 -19.83 8.69
C LEU A 251 -10.82 -20.52 9.82
N GLU A 252 -11.86 -21.31 9.54
CA GLU A 252 -12.59 -22.06 10.57
C GLU A 252 -11.68 -23.06 11.29
N GLU A 253 -10.81 -23.74 10.55
CA GLU A 253 -9.83 -24.71 11.06
C GLU A 253 -8.57 -24.06 11.68
N LEU A 254 -8.45 -22.73 11.65
CA LEU A 254 -7.30 -22.03 12.20
C LEU A 254 -7.19 -22.27 13.71
N GLN A 255 -6.05 -22.80 14.13
CA GLN A 255 -5.75 -23.14 15.52
C GLN A 255 -4.51 -22.38 16.02
N LYS A 256 -4.38 -22.30 17.35
CA LYS A 256 -3.15 -21.85 17.99
C LYS A 256 -1.92 -22.62 17.50
N ASP A 257 -0.79 -21.93 17.41
CA ASP A 257 0.52 -22.53 17.10
C ASP A 257 0.76 -23.78 17.99
N PRO A 258 1.02 -24.96 17.40
CA PRO A 258 1.03 -26.23 18.14
C PRO A 258 2.27 -26.40 19.02
N TRP A 259 3.26 -25.52 18.90
CA TRP A 259 4.52 -25.61 19.63
C TRP A 259 4.32 -25.23 21.09
N GLN A 260 4.78 -26.10 21.99
CA GLN A 260 4.67 -25.86 23.42
C GLN A 260 5.52 -24.65 23.83
N VAL A 261 4.90 -23.76 24.62
CA VAL A 261 5.57 -22.58 25.17
C VAL A 261 5.91 -22.84 26.64
N PRO A 262 7.19 -22.88 27.03
CA PRO A 262 7.59 -22.98 28.44
C PRO A 262 7.03 -21.82 29.27
N THR A 263 6.79 -22.05 30.56
CA THR A 263 6.15 -21.06 31.46
C THR A 263 6.96 -19.79 31.66
N ASP A 264 8.29 -19.88 31.51
CA ASP A 264 9.25 -18.79 31.61
C ASP A 264 9.56 -18.12 30.26
N GLN A 265 8.87 -18.54 29.19
CA GLN A 265 9.11 -18.07 27.84
C GLN A 265 7.87 -17.50 27.15
N ARG A 266 8.11 -16.57 26.23
CA ARG A 266 7.17 -16.11 25.22
C ARG A 266 7.08 -17.15 24.09
N ALA A 267 5.97 -17.12 23.38
CA ALA A 267 5.82 -17.92 22.16
C ALA A 267 6.91 -17.57 21.14
N THR A 268 7.34 -18.57 20.37
CA THR A 268 8.28 -18.34 19.26
C THR A 268 7.51 -17.74 18.09
N ARG A 269 7.78 -16.48 17.78
CA ARG A 269 7.01 -15.71 16.81
C ARG A 269 7.93 -15.10 15.75
N CYS A 270 7.75 -15.52 14.50
CA CYS A 270 8.57 -15.10 13.38
C CYS A 270 7.90 -14.05 12.47
N THR A 271 7.32 -13.00 13.04
CA THR A 271 6.61 -11.93 12.31
C THR A 271 7.45 -11.33 11.18
N SER A 272 8.73 -11.04 11.45
CA SER A 272 9.65 -10.50 10.45
C SER A 272 9.77 -11.40 9.20
N THR A 273 9.96 -12.70 9.39
CA THR A 273 10.06 -13.68 8.31
C THR A 273 8.73 -13.83 7.56
N ALA A 274 7.59 -13.84 8.25
CA ALA A 274 6.28 -13.92 7.62
C ALA A 274 6.02 -12.73 6.68
N LEU A 275 6.37 -11.52 7.12
CA LEU A 275 6.26 -10.31 6.31
C LEU A 275 7.24 -10.30 5.13
N SER A 276 8.47 -10.78 5.31
CA SER A 276 9.45 -10.95 4.23
C SER A 276 8.92 -11.91 3.15
N VAL A 277 8.37 -13.06 3.56
CA VAL A 277 7.77 -14.04 2.65
C VAL A 277 6.58 -13.44 1.89
N ALA A 278 5.69 -12.70 2.58
CA ALA A 278 4.56 -12.02 1.94
C ALA A 278 5.03 -11.01 0.88
N ALA A 279 6.01 -10.16 1.22
CA ALA A 279 6.57 -9.17 0.30
C ALA A 279 7.28 -9.83 -0.91
N CYS A 280 8.02 -10.91 -0.68
CA CYS A 280 8.68 -11.66 -1.76
C CYS A 280 7.67 -12.33 -2.70
N LEU A 281 6.59 -12.90 -2.15
CA LEU A 281 5.53 -13.54 -2.93
C LEU A 281 4.78 -12.53 -3.79
N LEU A 282 4.32 -11.42 -3.19
CA LEU A 282 3.62 -10.37 -3.92
C LEU A 282 4.54 -9.70 -4.95
N GLY A 283 5.78 -9.40 -4.58
CA GLY A 283 6.78 -8.83 -5.48
C GLY A 283 7.16 -9.72 -6.67
N ALA A 284 6.84 -11.01 -6.60
CA ALA A 284 6.92 -11.92 -7.74
C ALA A 284 5.63 -11.97 -8.55
N CYS A 285 4.48 -12.10 -7.89
CA CYS A 285 3.18 -12.32 -8.54
C CYS A 285 2.58 -11.05 -9.19
N VAL A 286 2.71 -9.91 -8.52
CA VAL A 286 2.06 -8.63 -8.87
C VAL A 286 3.03 -7.43 -8.74
N PRO A 287 4.19 -7.45 -9.43
CA PRO A 287 5.12 -6.33 -9.39
C PRO A 287 4.50 -5.09 -10.06
N GLY A 288 4.53 -3.95 -9.38
CA GLY A 288 4.03 -2.68 -9.91
C GLY A 288 2.50 -2.57 -9.97
N SER A 289 1.77 -3.53 -9.40
CA SER A 289 0.33 -3.43 -9.14
C SER A 289 0.10 -3.25 -7.64
N GLY A 290 -0.91 -2.46 -7.29
CA GLY A 290 -1.25 -2.18 -5.90
C GLY A 290 -1.64 -3.45 -5.14
N ALA A 291 -0.92 -3.75 -4.06
CA ALA A 291 -1.22 -4.86 -3.17
C ALA A 291 -1.11 -4.43 -1.71
N ARG A 292 -1.98 -4.94 -0.85
CA ARG A 292 -2.05 -4.62 0.58
C ARG A 292 -1.78 -5.87 1.40
N ILE A 293 -0.70 -5.86 2.17
CA ILE A 293 -0.37 -6.86 3.18
C ILE A 293 -1.04 -6.44 4.47
N MET A 294 -1.95 -7.27 4.99
CA MET A 294 -2.67 -7.02 6.24
C MET A 294 -2.15 -7.96 7.32
N ALA A 295 -1.31 -7.44 8.21
CA ALA A 295 -0.67 -8.23 9.26
C ALA A 295 -1.46 -8.17 10.57
N PHE A 296 -1.91 -9.33 11.06
CA PHE A 296 -2.64 -9.48 12.32
C PHE A 296 -1.71 -10.10 13.35
N VAL A 297 -1.33 -9.35 14.37
CA VAL A 297 -0.24 -9.73 15.28
C VAL A 297 -0.67 -9.58 16.74
N GLY A 298 -0.62 -10.65 17.52
CA GLY A 298 -0.95 -10.64 18.95
C GLY A 298 0.20 -10.53 19.96
N GLY A 299 1.30 -9.83 19.64
CA GLY A 299 2.53 -9.86 20.44
C GLY A 299 3.83 -9.62 19.64
N PRO A 300 4.97 -9.42 20.31
CA PRO A 300 6.22 -9.03 19.66
C PRO A 300 6.90 -10.18 18.91
N SER A 301 7.60 -9.88 17.83
CA SER A 301 8.46 -10.86 17.13
C SER A 301 9.58 -11.32 18.07
N THR A 302 9.67 -12.62 18.34
CA THR A 302 10.71 -13.21 19.23
C THR A 302 11.74 -14.04 18.48
N GLU A 303 11.52 -14.28 17.20
CA GLU A 303 12.40 -15.02 16.32
C GLU A 303 12.46 -14.37 14.92
N GLY A 304 13.53 -14.69 14.18
CA GLY A 304 13.77 -14.16 12.84
C GLY A 304 14.72 -12.96 12.81
N PRO A 305 15.02 -12.43 11.60
CA PRO A 305 15.96 -11.34 11.40
C PRO A 305 15.53 -10.02 12.05
N GLY A 306 14.22 -9.80 12.21
CA GLY A 306 13.63 -8.63 12.86
C GLY A 306 13.03 -8.92 14.24
N ALA A 307 13.64 -9.81 15.04
CA ALA A 307 13.21 -10.05 16.41
C ALA A 307 13.32 -8.79 17.28
N ILE A 308 12.29 -8.52 18.09
CA ILE A 308 12.10 -7.32 18.90
C ILE A 308 12.51 -7.55 20.35
N VAL A 309 12.32 -8.77 20.85
CA VAL A 309 12.66 -9.18 22.21
C VAL A 309 13.02 -10.66 22.21
N SER A 310 13.77 -11.12 23.22
CA SER A 310 14.03 -12.55 23.38
C SER A 310 12.77 -13.30 23.83
N LYS A 311 12.86 -14.62 23.78
CA LYS A 311 11.82 -15.51 24.30
C LYS A 311 11.73 -15.44 25.83
N ASN A 312 12.79 -15.07 26.55
CA ASN A 312 12.82 -15.15 28.01
C ASN A 312 11.94 -14.07 28.66
N LEU A 313 10.92 -14.45 29.44
CA LEU A 313 10.00 -13.51 30.08
C LEU A 313 10.68 -12.62 31.14
N SER A 314 11.80 -13.07 31.72
CA SER A 314 12.58 -12.24 32.65
C SER A 314 13.24 -11.03 31.98
N GLU A 315 13.43 -11.08 30.65
CA GLU A 315 13.88 -9.95 29.86
C GLU A 315 12.65 -9.13 29.42
N PRO A 316 12.46 -7.90 29.92
CA PRO A 316 11.32 -7.08 29.55
C PRO A 316 11.44 -6.61 28.10
N ILE A 317 10.30 -6.28 27.50
CA ILE A 317 10.30 -5.54 26.25
C ILE A 317 10.84 -4.13 26.56
N ARG A 318 11.73 -3.64 25.70
CA ARG A 318 12.37 -2.33 25.87
C ARG A 318 11.37 -1.20 26.16
N SER A 319 11.81 -0.20 26.89
CA SER A 319 11.10 1.04 27.17
C SER A 319 11.78 2.23 26.50
N HIS A 320 11.15 3.41 26.53
CA HIS A 320 11.79 4.65 26.08
C HIS A 320 13.12 4.92 26.83
N LYS A 321 13.16 4.62 28.14
CA LYS A 321 14.37 4.77 28.96
C LYS A 321 15.50 3.85 28.49
N ASP A 322 15.17 2.65 28.00
CA ASP A 322 16.19 1.73 27.47
C ASP A 322 16.73 2.20 26.13
N LEU A 323 15.89 2.82 25.28
CA LEU A 323 16.32 3.44 24.05
C LEU A 323 17.24 4.65 24.32
N ASP A 324 16.85 5.52 25.26
CA ASP A 324 17.63 6.70 25.64
C ASP A 324 19.02 6.35 26.20
N LYS A 325 19.12 5.18 26.85
CA LYS A 325 20.37 4.67 27.45
C LYS A 325 21.13 3.71 26.55
N ASP A 326 20.66 3.47 25.33
CA ASP A 326 21.23 2.51 24.40
C ASP A 326 21.31 1.07 24.95
N SER A 327 20.38 0.70 25.82
CA SER A 327 20.29 -0.62 26.47
C SER A 327 19.25 -1.55 25.84
N ALA A 328 18.84 -1.29 24.60
CA ALA A 328 17.87 -2.07 23.84
C ALA A 328 18.55 -2.91 22.72
N PRO A 329 19.05 -4.12 22.99
CA PRO A 329 19.95 -4.85 22.09
C PRO A 329 19.32 -5.27 20.76
N TYR A 330 17.99 -5.42 20.71
CA TYR A 330 17.27 -5.85 19.51
C TYR A 330 16.87 -4.69 18.59
N TYR A 331 16.77 -3.47 19.12
CA TYR A 331 16.06 -2.36 18.47
C TYR A 331 16.66 -2.00 17.10
N TYR A 332 17.94 -1.62 17.03
CA TYR A 332 18.53 -1.15 15.77
C TYR A 332 18.60 -2.23 14.69
N LYS A 333 18.81 -3.50 15.10
CA LYS A 333 18.84 -4.62 14.16
C LYS A 333 17.46 -4.83 13.55
N ALA A 334 16.40 -4.80 14.37
CA ALA A 334 15.03 -4.91 13.90
C ALA A 334 14.60 -3.72 13.04
N VAL A 335 14.89 -2.47 13.46
CA VAL A 335 14.64 -1.27 12.64
C VAL A 335 15.29 -1.38 11.27
N ARG A 336 16.57 -1.78 11.19
CA ARG A 336 17.28 -1.94 9.92
C ARG A 336 16.65 -3.00 9.01
N PHE A 337 16.13 -4.08 9.59
CA PHE A 337 15.39 -5.10 8.83
C PHE A 337 14.10 -4.51 8.25
N TYR A 338 13.28 -3.84 9.08
CA TYR A 338 12.02 -3.25 8.64
C TYR A 338 12.20 -2.08 7.67
N GLU A 339 13.29 -1.31 7.76
CA GLU A 339 13.69 -0.34 6.73
C GLU A 339 13.99 -1.00 5.38
N GLY A 340 14.64 -2.17 5.39
CA GLY A 340 14.88 -2.96 4.19
C GLY A 340 13.57 -3.43 3.56
N LEU A 341 12.68 -3.98 4.37
CA LEU A 341 11.34 -4.39 3.95
C LEU A 341 10.54 -3.19 3.39
N ALA A 342 10.60 -2.03 4.05
CA ALA A 342 9.93 -0.82 3.60
C ALA A 342 10.37 -0.40 2.20
N LYS A 343 11.69 -0.40 1.94
CA LYS A 343 12.24 -0.06 0.61
C LYS A 343 11.78 -1.04 -0.46
N GLN A 344 11.73 -2.33 -0.13
CA GLN A 344 11.23 -3.36 -1.03
C GLN A 344 9.75 -3.12 -1.37
N LEU A 345 8.90 -2.92 -0.37
CA LEU A 345 7.46 -2.70 -0.57
C LEU A 345 7.16 -1.42 -1.38
N VAL A 346 7.81 -0.30 -1.05
CA VAL A 346 7.67 0.95 -1.80
C VAL A 346 8.11 0.78 -3.25
N HIS A 347 9.22 0.08 -3.50
CA HIS A 347 9.67 -0.19 -4.87
C HIS A 347 8.67 -1.07 -5.65
N GLN A 348 7.98 -1.98 -4.97
CA GLN A 348 7.01 -2.89 -5.57
C GLN A 348 5.61 -2.27 -5.74
N GLY A 349 5.33 -1.12 -5.10
CA GLY A 349 4.00 -0.50 -5.06
C GLY A 349 3.06 -1.18 -4.06
N HIS A 350 3.59 -1.79 -3.00
CA HIS A 350 2.83 -2.56 -2.01
C HIS A 350 2.73 -1.84 -0.68
N VAL A 351 1.60 -2.03 -0.01
CA VAL A 351 1.23 -1.41 1.28
C VAL A 351 1.31 -2.45 2.39
N LEU A 352 1.78 -2.05 3.57
CA LEU A 352 1.74 -2.89 4.78
C LEU A 352 0.88 -2.26 5.87
N ASP A 353 -0.21 -2.93 6.22
CA ASP A 353 -1.03 -2.62 7.38
C ASP A 353 -0.67 -3.51 8.56
N LEU A 354 -0.71 -2.94 9.77
CA LEU A 354 -0.44 -3.63 11.04
C LEU A 354 -1.64 -3.51 11.97
N PHE A 355 -2.35 -4.62 12.16
CA PHE A 355 -3.39 -4.80 13.17
C PHE A 355 -2.81 -5.56 14.36
N ALA A 356 -2.50 -4.83 15.42
CA ALA A 356 -1.82 -5.34 16.59
C ALA A 356 -2.75 -5.36 17.79
N CYS A 357 -3.06 -6.56 18.29
CA CYS A 357 -3.94 -6.77 19.45
C CYS A 357 -3.23 -7.56 20.54
N ALA A 358 -2.70 -6.87 21.56
CA ALA A 358 -1.97 -7.49 22.66
C ALA A 358 -2.04 -6.63 23.92
N LEU A 359 -1.90 -7.27 25.09
CA LEU A 359 -1.82 -6.58 26.38
C LEU A 359 -0.46 -5.91 26.63
N ASP A 360 0.59 -6.36 25.93
CA ASP A 360 1.95 -5.82 26.02
C ASP A 360 2.39 -5.33 24.63
N GLN A 361 3.56 -4.68 24.55
CA GLN A 361 4.07 -4.10 23.32
C GLN A 361 4.30 -5.15 22.22
N VAL A 362 3.86 -4.86 20.99
CA VAL A 362 4.11 -5.72 19.82
C VAL A 362 5.36 -5.34 19.02
N GLY A 363 6.03 -4.23 19.39
CA GLY A 363 7.17 -3.68 18.65
C GLY A 363 6.80 -2.76 17.47
N VAL A 364 5.74 -1.98 17.62
CA VAL A 364 5.36 -0.96 16.61
C VAL A 364 6.52 0.00 16.33
N ALA A 365 7.35 0.34 17.31
CA ALA A 365 8.43 1.31 17.09
C ALA A 365 9.48 0.82 16.08
N GLU A 366 9.68 -0.50 15.91
CA GLU A 366 10.53 -1.04 14.84
C GLU A 366 9.77 -1.21 13.52
N LEU A 367 8.50 -1.65 13.57
CA LEU A 367 7.70 -1.90 12.37
C LEU A 367 7.19 -0.62 11.69
N LYS A 368 7.05 0.49 12.42
CA LYS A 368 6.41 1.72 11.93
C LYS A 368 7.01 2.23 10.63
N VAL A 369 8.32 2.07 10.43
CA VAL A 369 9.01 2.56 9.24
C VAL A 369 8.53 1.87 7.96
N SER A 370 8.13 0.59 8.05
CA SER A 370 7.54 -0.14 6.92
C SER A 370 6.12 0.32 6.63
N VAL A 371 5.33 0.58 7.68
CA VAL A 371 3.94 1.01 7.55
C VAL A 371 3.87 2.47 7.04
N GLU A 372 4.56 3.39 7.70
CA GLU A 372 4.59 4.83 7.37
C GLU A 372 5.08 5.09 5.94
N ARG A 373 6.15 4.42 5.50
CA ARG A 373 6.71 4.62 4.15
C ARG A 373 5.82 4.08 3.04
N THR A 374 5.00 3.09 3.33
CA THR A 374 4.10 2.47 2.35
C THR A 374 2.69 3.05 2.38
N GLY A 375 2.41 3.97 3.32
CA GLY A 375 1.08 4.56 3.49
C GLY A 375 0.05 3.62 4.12
N GLY A 376 0.52 2.58 4.82
CA GLY A 376 -0.37 1.62 5.48
C GLY A 376 -0.91 2.09 6.83
N LEU A 377 -1.80 1.29 7.39
CA LEU A 377 -2.51 1.56 8.64
C LEU A 377 -1.84 0.89 9.84
N VAL A 378 -1.85 1.56 10.99
CA VAL A 378 -1.54 0.93 12.29
C VAL A 378 -2.79 0.99 13.16
N VAL A 379 -3.28 -0.18 13.56
CA VAL A 379 -4.39 -0.32 14.51
C VAL A 379 -3.87 -1.03 15.75
N LEU A 380 -3.96 -0.37 16.90
CA LEU A 380 -3.57 -0.92 18.20
C LEU A 380 -4.80 -1.14 19.06
N ALA A 381 -4.93 -2.34 19.60
CA ALA A 381 -5.94 -2.68 20.60
C ALA A 381 -5.36 -3.69 21.60
N GLU A 382 -6.09 -3.95 22.67
CA GLU A 382 -5.71 -4.98 23.67
C GLU A 382 -6.18 -6.39 23.26
N SER A 383 -7.23 -6.46 22.44
CA SER A 383 -7.90 -7.70 22.02
C SER A 383 -8.52 -7.54 20.63
N PHE A 384 -8.50 -8.61 19.83
CA PHE A 384 -9.24 -8.72 18.58
C PHE A 384 -10.77 -8.76 18.82
N GLY A 385 -11.21 -8.94 20.06
CA GLY A 385 -12.61 -8.84 20.46
C GLY A 385 -13.14 -7.40 20.50
N HIS A 386 -12.25 -6.40 20.64
CA HIS A 386 -12.63 -5.00 20.83
C HIS A 386 -13.20 -4.35 19.56
N SER A 387 -14.15 -3.43 19.75
CA SER A 387 -14.75 -2.65 18.67
C SER A 387 -13.72 -1.82 17.91
N VAL A 388 -12.69 -1.31 18.61
CA VAL A 388 -11.59 -0.56 17.99
C VAL A 388 -10.96 -1.37 16.85
N PHE A 389 -10.66 -2.65 17.07
CA PHE A 389 -10.13 -3.53 16.02
C PHE A 389 -11.20 -3.84 14.97
N LYS A 390 -12.36 -4.35 15.38
CA LYS A 390 -13.41 -4.83 14.47
C LYS A 390 -13.93 -3.73 13.53
N ASP A 391 -14.20 -2.55 14.07
CA ASP A 391 -14.72 -1.43 13.29
C ASP A 391 -13.62 -0.82 12.41
N SER A 392 -12.37 -0.78 12.87
CA SER A 392 -11.26 -0.32 12.03
C SER A 392 -11.02 -1.25 10.85
N LEU A 393 -11.00 -2.57 11.07
CA LEU A 393 -10.87 -3.55 10.00
C LEU A 393 -12.04 -3.44 9.01
N ARG A 394 -13.27 -3.31 9.50
CA ARG A 394 -14.46 -3.14 8.66
C ARG A 394 -14.33 -1.91 7.75
N ARG A 395 -13.89 -0.77 8.30
CA ARG A 395 -13.74 0.48 7.55
C ARG A 395 -12.72 0.40 6.41
N VAL A 396 -11.73 -0.50 6.49
CA VAL A 396 -10.77 -0.71 5.39
C VAL A 396 -11.45 -1.17 4.10
N PHE A 397 -12.57 -1.88 4.21
CA PHE A 397 -13.31 -2.46 3.08
C PHE A 397 -14.62 -1.74 2.78
N GLN A 398 -14.96 -0.71 3.55
CA GLN A 398 -16.15 0.10 3.27
C GLN A 398 -15.84 1.05 2.13
N SER A 399 -16.51 0.87 0.99
CA SER A 399 -16.50 1.84 -0.10
C SER A 399 -16.98 3.19 0.43
N GLY A 400 -16.12 4.20 0.37
CA GLY A 400 -16.45 5.56 0.77
C GLY A 400 -15.71 6.58 -0.09
N ASP A 401 -16.17 7.83 -0.05
CA ASP A 401 -15.62 8.96 -0.82
C ASP A 401 -14.14 9.27 -0.55
N ASN A 402 -13.52 8.59 0.44
CA ASN A 402 -12.14 8.78 0.87
C ASN A 402 -11.27 7.52 0.68
N ASP A 403 -11.68 6.58 -0.19
CA ASP A 403 -10.94 5.32 -0.34
C ASP A 403 -9.53 5.56 -0.89
N LEU A 404 -8.53 5.01 -0.20
CA LEU A 404 -7.14 5.12 -0.61
C LEU A 404 -6.91 4.04 -1.67
N GLY A 405 -6.91 4.46 -2.94
CA GLY A 405 -6.45 3.62 -4.04
C GLY A 405 -5.12 2.95 -3.69
N LEU A 406 -4.95 1.68 -4.05
CA LEU A 406 -3.83 0.83 -3.60
C LEU A 406 -2.44 1.25 -4.12
N SER A 407 -2.37 2.24 -5.00
CA SER A 407 -1.12 2.80 -5.52
C SER A 407 -1.35 4.21 -6.04
N ALA A 408 -0.82 5.21 -5.33
CA ALA A 408 -0.80 6.59 -5.79
C ALA A 408 0.65 7.02 -6.06
N LYS A 409 0.90 7.59 -7.23
CA LYS A 409 2.16 8.27 -7.55
C LYS A 409 1.89 9.77 -7.54
N ILE A 410 2.57 10.49 -6.66
CA ILE A 410 2.52 11.95 -6.61
C ILE A 410 3.80 12.46 -7.30
N GLU A 411 3.63 13.29 -8.33
CA GLU A 411 4.71 14.00 -9.00
C GLU A 411 4.61 15.48 -8.60
N ASP A 412 5.50 15.92 -7.72
CA ASP A 412 5.60 17.33 -7.35
C ASP A 412 6.56 18.05 -8.32
N ASP A 413 6.00 18.69 -9.34
CA ASP A 413 6.73 19.66 -10.16
C ASP A 413 6.87 20.96 -9.36
N VAL A 414 7.83 21.02 -8.43
CA VAL A 414 8.18 22.30 -7.79
C VAL A 414 9.09 23.06 -8.77
N PRO A 415 8.63 24.13 -9.45
CA PRO A 415 9.55 24.98 -10.17
C PRO A 415 10.54 25.57 -9.16
N TYR A 416 11.82 25.26 -9.34
CA TYR A 416 12.89 26.04 -8.73
C TYR A 416 12.77 27.46 -9.31
N PHE A 417 12.11 28.36 -8.58
CA PHE A 417 12.23 29.78 -8.84
C PHE A 417 13.65 30.21 -8.40
N PRO A 418 14.48 30.76 -9.31
CA PRO A 418 15.84 31.18 -8.99
C PRO A 418 15.93 32.31 -7.96
#